data_AF-A0A497MWP6-F1
#
_entry.id   AF-A0A497MWP6-F1
#
_cell.length_a   1.000
_cell.length_b   1.000
_cell.length_c   1.000
_cell.angle_alpha   90.00
_cell.angle_beta   90.00
_cell.angle_gamma   90.00
#
_symmetry.space_group_name_H-M   'P 1'
#
loop_
_entity.id
_entity.type
_entity.pdbx_description
1 polymer ?
#
loop_
_entity_poly.entity_id
_entity_poly.type
_entity_poly.pdbx_seq_one_letter_code
_entity_poly.pdbx_strand_id
1 'polypeptide(L)'
;MTLHSSLICRRCGRSPETKEPRARCPNCGGLLEYHYREDYLRGVKFTGPLSFWRYRPLLPRVENLISLGEGGTPLHHSRRLGEALGLEKLYLKDESQNPTNSFRDRCASLIVSNAVDLGYDTLVAATTGNLGASLAAYSARADLSCNLIVPRAVDMGKLAQMIAYDASIEEHGESIDEAVEHAERLGRETGWYQATFELNPLGIEALKTIAFEIYEQIGIPGWVVAPMGSGGTIYALWKGFKELRTSGRADSTPRLIGVQAEGCSPIVEAFLRDEDRPLEIEEARTRALAIRVRRPAYGEVALEALRESGGAAVP
;
A
#
# COMPACT_ATOMS: atom_id res chain seq x y z
N MET A 1 25.34 14.00 4.24
CA MET A 1 24.76 12.78 4.83
C MET A 1 24.34 11.87 3.69
N THR A 2 24.87 10.65 3.62
CA THR A 2 24.58 9.71 2.53
C THR A 2 23.13 9.25 2.62
N LEU A 3 22.36 9.35 1.54
CA LEU A 3 21.00 8.81 1.49
C LEU A 3 21.05 7.30 1.70
N HIS A 4 20.28 6.80 2.67
CA HIS A 4 20.22 5.37 2.99
C HIS A 4 19.23 4.60 2.10
N SER A 5 18.36 5.33 1.42
CA SER A 5 17.40 4.82 0.43
C SER A 5 17.45 5.66 -0.84
N SER A 6 17.24 5.05 -1.99
CA SER A 6 17.06 5.71 -3.28
C SER A 6 15.86 5.15 -4.03
N LEU A 7 15.14 6.02 -4.74
CA LEU A 7 14.05 5.63 -5.62
C LEU A 7 14.65 5.17 -6.96
N ILE A 8 14.48 3.91 -7.34
CA ILE A 8 15.11 3.30 -8.52
C ILE A 8 14.04 2.67 -9.40
N CYS A 9 14.17 2.82 -10.72
CA CYS A 9 13.31 2.13 -11.66
C CYS A 9 13.67 0.65 -11.76
N ARG A 10 12.70 -0.22 -11.50
CA ARG A 10 12.88 -1.68 -11.61
C ARG A 10 13.24 -2.15 -13.03
N ARG A 11 12.90 -1.36 -14.06
CA ARG A 11 13.14 -1.71 -15.47
C ARG A 11 14.48 -1.21 -16.01
N CYS A 12 14.83 0.06 -15.77
CA CYS A 12 16.03 0.66 -16.37
C CYS A 12 17.14 0.99 -15.36
N GLY A 13 16.93 0.75 -14.07
CA GLY A 13 17.91 1.00 -13.00
C GLY A 13 18.19 2.48 -12.71
N ARG A 14 17.53 3.42 -13.40
CA ARG A 14 17.75 4.85 -13.19
C ARG A 14 17.01 5.35 -11.96
N SER A 15 17.64 6.25 -11.22
CA SER A 15 16.98 7.08 -10.20
C SER A 15 16.46 8.37 -10.85
N PRO A 16 15.19 8.76 -10.63
CA PRO A 16 14.67 10.01 -11.16
C PRO A 16 15.24 11.20 -10.40
N GLU A 17 15.52 12.30 -11.10
CA GLU A 17 15.90 13.58 -10.52
C GLU A 17 14.64 14.38 -10.15
N THR A 18 13.78 13.82 -9.30
CA THR A 18 12.54 14.48 -8.84
C THR A 18 12.51 14.55 -7.33
N LYS A 19 12.07 15.69 -6.80
CA LYS A 19 11.79 15.84 -5.36
C LYS A 19 10.50 15.11 -4.98
N GLU A 20 9.51 15.16 -5.86
CA GLU A 20 8.25 14.42 -5.71
C GLU A 20 8.46 12.92 -5.98
N PRO A 21 7.96 12.04 -5.10
CA PRO A 21 7.93 10.62 -5.35
C PRO A 21 6.85 10.31 -6.41
N ARG A 22 7.26 9.64 -7.50
CA ARG A 22 6.36 9.19 -8.57
C ARG A 22 6.46 7.68 -8.72
N ALA A 23 5.36 7.00 -9.01
CA ALA A 23 5.37 5.54 -9.15
C ALA A 23 5.94 5.07 -10.50
N ARG A 24 5.91 5.91 -11.54
CA ARG A 24 6.39 5.55 -12.89
C ARG A 24 7.63 6.34 -13.28
N CYS A 25 8.60 5.64 -13.86
CA CYS A 25 9.84 6.22 -14.33
C CYS A 25 9.58 7.15 -15.52
N PRO A 26 10.02 8.42 -15.49
CA PRO A 26 9.82 9.36 -16.59
C PRO A 26 10.56 8.95 -17.88
N ASN A 27 11.56 8.07 -17.77
CA ASN A 27 12.36 7.63 -18.92
C ASN A 27 11.79 6.41 -19.66
N CYS A 28 11.19 5.44 -18.96
CA CYS A 28 10.75 4.17 -19.57
C CYS A 28 9.38 3.66 -19.11
N GLY A 29 8.67 4.42 -18.27
CA GLY A 29 7.35 4.06 -17.73
C GLY A 29 7.33 2.92 -16.70
N GLY A 30 8.49 2.30 -16.41
CA GLY A 30 8.61 1.21 -15.44
C GLY A 30 8.37 1.65 -14.00
N LEU A 31 7.97 0.71 -13.14
CA LEU A 31 7.70 0.98 -11.72
C LEU A 31 8.97 1.48 -11.00
N LEU A 32 8.82 2.54 -10.21
CA LEU A 32 9.81 3.09 -9.31
C LEU A 32 9.60 2.51 -7.90
N GLU A 33 10.70 2.10 -7.25
CA GLU A 33 10.70 1.49 -5.93
C GLU A 33 11.84 2.04 -5.07
N TYR A 34 11.61 2.18 -3.76
CA TYR A 34 12.70 2.52 -2.84
C TYR A 34 13.57 1.29 -2.56
N HIS A 35 14.87 1.46 -2.82
CA HIS A 35 15.90 0.51 -2.45
C HIS A 35 16.71 1.05 -1.28
N TYR A 36 16.90 0.20 -0.28
CA TYR A 36 17.71 0.48 0.90
C TYR A 36 19.04 -0.24 0.78
N ARG A 37 20.12 0.41 1.20
CA ARG A 37 21.44 -0.24 1.21
C ARG A 37 21.45 -1.39 2.22
N GLU A 38 22.03 -2.52 1.85
CA GLU A 38 22.08 -3.70 2.72
C GLU A 38 22.80 -3.45 4.05
N ASP A 39 23.92 -2.74 4.01
CA ASP A 39 24.70 -2.40 5.20
C ASP A 39 23.90 -1.52 6.17
N TYR A 40 23.07 -0.63 5.62
CA TYR A 40 22.14 0.18 6.41
C TYR A 40 21.05 -0.70 7.05
N LEU A 41 20.39 -1.57 6.27
CA LEU A 41 19.34 -2.48 6.78
C LEU A 41 19.82 -3.31 7.98
N ARG A 42 21.04 -3.86 7.89
CA ARG A 42 21.66 -4.64 8.98
C ARG A 42 21.91 -3.81 10.25
N GLY A 43 22.17 -2.51 10.10
CA GLY A 43 22.48 -1.61 11.21
C GLY A 43 21.26 -0.98 11.90
N VAL A 44 20.09 -0.98 11.26
CA VAL A 44 18.86 -0.41 11.85
C VAL A 44 18.50 -1.15 13.14
N LYS A 45 17.86 -0.46 14.08
CA LYS A 45 17.21 -1.06 15.25
C LYS A 45 15.78 -0.53 15.34
N PHE A 46 14.84 -1.37 15.73
CA PHE A 46 13.46 -0.95 16.01
C PHE A 46 13.37 -0.59 17.49
N THR A 47 13.04 0.67 17.79
CA THR A 47 13.03 1.23 19.15
C THR A 47 11.69 1.89 19.47
N GLY A 48 11.32 1.93 20.75
CA GLY A 48 10.05 2.53 21.21
C GLY A 48 8.87 1.54 21.25
N PRO A 49 7.62 2.05 21.32
CA PRO A 49 6.42 1.22 21.27
C PRO A 49 6.14 0.71 19.85
N LEU A 50 5.38 -0.40 19.76
CA LEU A 50 4.89 -0.92 18.48
C LEU A 50 3.91 0.09 17.86
N SER A 51 4.31 0.69 16.74
CA SER A 51 3.58 1.75 16.03
C SER A 51 4.10 1.83 14.60
N PHE A 52 3.40 2.52 13.70
CA PHE A 52 3.88 2.74 12.33
C PHE A 52 5.25 3.43 12.30
N TRP A 53 5.43 4.51 13.05
CA TRP A 53 6.66 5.31 13.05
C TRP A 53 7.85 4.65 13.76
N ARG A 54 7.64 3.52 14.46
CA ARG A 54 8.74 2.64 14.92
C ARG A 54 9.68 2.23 13.79
N TYR A 55 9.12 2.09 12.58
CA TYR A 55 9.84 1.65 11.40
C TYR A 55 10.39 2.79 10.55
N ARG A 56 10.34 4.05 11.04
CA ARG A 56 10.87 5.24 10.34
C ARG A 56 12.25 5.04 9.71
N PRO A 57 13.24 4.37 10.35
CA PRO A 57 14.54 4.14 9.70
C PRO A 57 14.44 3.35 8.39
N LEU A 58 13.42 2.50 8.22
CA LEU A 58 13.17 1.72 7.01
C LEU A 58 12.10 2.34 6.09
N LEU A 59 11.80 3.63 6.28
CA LEU A 59 10.90 4.39 5.42
C LEU A 59 11.68 5.49 4.68
N PRO A 60 11.19 5.99 3.55
CA PRO A 60 11.73 7.19 2.93
C PRO A 60 11.76 8.32 3.95
N ARG A 61 12.87 9.07 3.96
CA ARG A 61 13.10 10.10 4.99
C ARG A 61 12.02 11.17 4.89
N VAL A 62 11.31 11.35 5.99
CA VAL A 62 10.46 12.50 6.28
C VAL A 62 10.88 13.14 7.61
N GLU A 63 10.75 14.45 7.73
CA GLU A 63 11.08 15.25 8.91
C GLU A 63 9.85 15.51 9.77
N ASN A 64 8.75 15.93 9.16
CA ASN A 64 7.46 16.12 9.81
C ASN A 64 6.70 14.80 9.89
N LEU A 65 6.43 14.30 11.10
CA LEU A 65 5.71 13.03 11.32
C LEU A 65 4.24 13.30 11.61
N ILE A 66 3.40 13.26 10.58
CA ILE A 66 1.96 13.38 10.72
C ILE A 66 1.40 12.01 11.11
N SER A 67 0.80 11.91 12.30
CA SER A 67 0.27 10.65 12.83
C SER A 67 -1.06 10.86 13.54
N LEU A 68 -1.92 9.85 13.44
CA LEU A 68 -3.13 9.69 14.24
C LEU A 68 -3.04 8.46 15.16
N GLY A 69 -1.84 7.85 15.28
CA GLY A 69 -1.60 6.65 16.10
C GLY A 69 -1.74 5.33 15.34
N GLU A 70 -1.57 5.35 14.01
CA GLU A 70 -1.62 4.16 13.16
C GLU A 70 -0.49 3.15 13.40
N GLY A 71 -0.76 1.91 13.01
CA GLY A 71 0.11 0.77 13.27
C GLY A 71 0.01 0.28 14.71
N GLY A 72 0.90 -0.65 15.08
CA GLY A 72 0.78 -1.36 16.36
C GLY A 72 -0.50 -2.18 16.47
N THR A 73 -1.07 -2.59 15.33
CA THR A 73 -2.41 -3.19 15.30
C THR A 73 -2.41 -4.60 15.92
N PRO A 74 -3.53 -5.01 16.53
CA PRO A 74 -3.64 -6.34 17.12
C PRO A 74 -3.37 -7.47 16.13
N LEU A 75 -2.78 -8.55 16.63
CA LEU A 75 -2.63 -9.81 15.92
C LEU A 75 -3.34 -10.90 16.74
N HIS A 76 -4.59 -11.17 16.40
CA HIS A 76 -5.46 -12.04 17.20
C HIS A 76 -5.16 -13.50 16.91
N HIS A 77 -4.84 -14.31 17.92
CA HIS A 77 -4.79 -15.77 17.79
C HIS A 77 -6.21 -16.34 17.73
N SER A 78 -6.68 -16.66 16.52
CA SER A 78 -8.07 -17.07 16.26
C SER A 78 -8.24 -18.57 16.50
N ARG A 79 -8.23 -18.98 17.77
CA ARG A 79 -8.24 -20.40 18.18
C ARG A 79 -9.44 -21.18 17.62
N ARG A 80 -10.65 -20.66 17.81
CA ARG A 80 -11.89 -21.35 17.39
C ARG A 80 -11.99 -21.51 15.87
N LEU A 81 -11.63 -20.48 15.11
CA LEU A 81 -11.59 -20.57 13.64
C LEU A 81 -10.45 -21.50 13.20
N GLY A 82 -9.30 -21.42 13.87
CA GLY A 82 -8.18 -22.32 13.66
C GLY A 82 -8.57 -23.78 13.82
N GLU A 83 -9.20 -24.15 14.94
CA GLU A 83 -9.72 -25.50 15.21
C GLU A 83 -10.69 -25.97 14.11
N ALA A 84 -11.63 -25.10 13.69
CA ALA A 84 -12.58 -25.42 12.63
C ALA A 84 -11.92 -25.66 11.25
N LEU A 85 -10.74 -25.07 11.01
CA LEU A 85 -9.96 -25.21 9.78
C LEU A 85 -8.81 -26.21 9.91
N GLY A 86 -8.62 -26.85 11.07
CA GLY A 86 -7.47 -27.72 11.34
C GLY A 86 -6.13 -26.98 11.44
N LEU A 87 -6.14 -25.70 11.80
CA LEU A 87 -4.96 -24.83 11.92
C LEU A 87 -4.72 -24.43 13.38
N GLU A 88 -3.67 -24.97 14.00
CA GLU A 88 -3.30 -24.64 15.40
C GLU A 88 -2.90 -23.15 15.58
N LYS A 89 -2.22 -22.59 14.57
CA LYS A 89 -1.60 -21.26 14.60
C LYS A 89 -2.21 -20.34 13.54
N LEU A 90 -3.50 -20.06 13.66
CA LEU A 90 -4.20 -19.07 12.83
C LEU A 90 -4.22 -17.70 13.53
N TYR A 91 -3.68 -16.68 12.85
CA TYR A 91 -3.66 -15.31 13.35
C TYR A 91 -4.38 -14.36 12.39
N LEU A 92 -5.05 -13.34 12.94
CA LEU A 92 -5.71 -12.27 12.20
C LEU A 92 -5.02 -10.95 12.51
N LYS A 93 -4.30 -10.38 11.52
CA LYS A 93 -3.69 -9.05 11.64
C LYS A 93 -4.77 -8.00 11.40
N ASP A 94 -5.24 -7.39 12.49
CA ASP A 94 -6.45 -6.58 12.49
C ASP A 94 -6.16 -5.11 12.17
N GLU A 95 -5.94 -4.83 10.89
CA GLU A 95 -5.75 -3.47 10.40
C GLU A 95 -7.03 -2.61 10.41
N SER A 96 -8.19 -3.17 10.83
CA SER A 96 -9.40 -2.39 11.03
C SER A 96 -9.37 -1.54 12.31
N GLN A 97 -8.37 -1.74 13.17
CA GLN A 97 -8.16 -0.98 14.41
C GLN A 97 -7.26 0.25 14.23
N ASN A 98 -6.91 0.61 12.99
CA ASN A 98 -6.28 1.90 12.72
C ASN A 98 -7.29 3.07 12.83
N PRO A 99 -6.84 4.33 12.95
CA PRO A 99 -7.69 5.50 13.23
C PRO A 99 -8.94 5.69 12.35
N THR A 100 -8.87 5.39 11.05
CA THR A 100 -10.01 5.48 10.11
C THR A 100 -10.61 4.12 9.78
N ASN A 101 -10.28 3.11 10.59
CA ASN A 101 -10.64 1.70 10.44
C ASN A 101 -10.05 1.05 9.17
N SER A 102 -8.81 1.36 8.83
CA SER A 102 -8.18 0.87 7.60
C SER A 102 -6.66 0.88 7.65
N PHE A 103 -6.02 -0.14 7.05
CA PHE A 103 -4.56 -0.18 6.84
C PHE A 103 -4.03 1.01 6.02
N ARG A 104 -4.90 1.72 5.27
CA ARG A 104 -4.55 2.89 4.47
C ARG A 104 -4.10 4.08 5.31
N ASP A 105 -4.32 4.06 6.62
CA ASP A 105 -3.81 5.07 7.55
C ASP A 105 -2.28 5.12 7.56
N ARG A 106 -1.63 3.96 7.40
CA ARG A 106 -0.16 3.88 7.23
C ARG A 106 0.29 4.65 5.99
N CYS A 107 -0.44 4.49 4.87
CA CYS A 107 -0.15 5.19 3.63
C CYS A 107 -0.33 6.70 3.80
N ALA A 108 -1.48 7.12 4.34
CA ALA A 108 -1.79 8.53 4.53
C ALA A 108 -0.77 9.21 5.45
N SER A 109 -0.40 8.56 6.56
CA SER A 109 0.64 9.02 7.49
C SER A 109 1.93 9.40 6.77
N LEU A 110 2.48 8.49 5.96
CA LEU A 110 3.73 8.74 5.25
C LEU A 110 3.58 9.73 4.09
N ILE A 111 2.50 9.61 3.31
CA ILE A 111 2.24 10.46 2.15
C ILE A 111 2.05 11.93 2.57
N VAL A 112 1.21 12.17 3.58
CA VAL A 112 0.94 13.53 4.10
C VAL A 112 2.20 14.12 4.74
N SER A 113 2.94 13.33 5.51
CA SER A 113 4.24 13.73 6.05
C SER A 113 5.21 14.20 4.96
N ASN A 114 5.30 13.45 3.86
CA ASN A 114 6.14 13.84 2.73
C ASN A 114 5.64 15.10 2.00
N ALA A 115 4.32 15.26 1.85
CA ALA A 115 3.74 16.45 1.24
C ALA A 115 4.08 17.72 2.05
N VAL A 116 3.95 17.65 3.39
CA VAL A 116 4.33 18.75 4.30
C VAL A 116 5.82 19.08 4.18
N ASP A 117 6.70 18.09 4.17
CA ASP A 117 8.15 18.31 4.03
C ASP A 117 8.53 18.98 2.70
N LEU A 118 7.77 18.70 1.65
CA LEU A 118 7.98 19.30 0.33
C LEU A 118 7.30 20.67 0.17
N GLY A 119 6.56 21.13 1.18
CA GLY A 119 5.93 22.45 1.21
C GLY A 119 4.62 22.56 0.45
N TYR A 120 3.92 21.44 0.22
CA TYR A 120 2.56 21.47 -0.35
C TYR A 120 1.53 21.83 0.70
N ASP A 121 0.52 22.58 0.29
CA ASP A 121 -0.68 22.90 1.07
C ASP A 121 -1.91 22.09 0.61
N THR A 122 -1.83 21.42 -0.54
CA THR A 122 -2.97 20.79 -1.21
C THR A 122 -2.60 19.43 -1.81
N LEU A 123 -3.45 18.44 -1.56
CA LEU A 123 -3.35 17.09 -2.12
C LEU A 123 -4.45 16.83 -3.15
N VAL A 124 -4.16 15.94 -4.11
CA VAL A 124 -5.15 15.31 -4.99
C VAL A 124 -4.97 13.79 -5.00
N ALA A 125 -6.08 13.05 -4.91
CA ALA A 125 -6.04 11.59 -5.02
C ALA A 125 -7.33 11.01 -5.60
N ALA A 126 -7.20 9.95 -6.40
CA ALA A 126 -8.30 9.10 -6.78
C ALA A 126 -8.54 7.99 -5.76
N THR A 127 -9.80 7.70 -5.44
CA THR A 127 -10.15 6.66 -4.47
C THR A 127 -11.59 6.18 -4.58
N THR A 128 -11.84 4.92 -4.20
CA THR A 128 -13.20 4.36 -4.04
C THR A 128 -13.61 4.18 -2.57
N GLY A 129 -12.78 4.59 -1.61
CA GLY A 129 -13.11 4.41 -0.19
C GLY A 129 -11.95 4.65 0.77
N ASN A 130 -11.33 3.57 1.24
CA ASN A 130 -10.43 3.59 2.39
C ASN A 130 -9.30 4.64 2.32
N LEU A 131 -8.63 4.78 1.18
CA LEU A 131 -7.52 5.71 1.05
C LEU A 131 -7.99 7.16 1.17
N GLY A 132 -9.13 7.52 0.55
CA GLY A 132 -9.66 8.87 0.66
C GLY A 132 -10.03 9.25 2.09
N ALA A 133 -10.67 8.35 2.83
CA ALA A 133 -10.98 8.58 4.24
C ALA A 133 -9.70 8.79 5.08
N SER A 134 -8.67 7.97 4.86
CA SER A 134 -7.36 8.13 5.49
C SER A 134 -6.70 9.47 5.09
N LEU A 135 -6.63 9.79 3.81
CA LEU A 135 -6.01 11.04 3.35
C LEU A 135 -6.73 12.26 3.92
N ALA A 136 -8.07 12.27 3.90
CA ALA A 136 -8.85 13.37 4.47
C ALA A 136 -8.55 13.58 5.96
N ALA A 137 -8.54 12.50 6.76
CA ALA A 137 -8.25 12.57 8.19
C ALA A 137 -6.83 13.12 8.48
N TYR A 138 -5.83 12.65 7.75
CA TYR A 138 -4.45 13.05 7.96
C TYR A 138 -4.16 14.44 7.38
N SER A 139 -4.80 14.83 6.27
CA SER A 139 -4.78 16.18 5.72
C SER A 139 -5.38 17.18 6.71
N ALA A 140 -6.55 16.88 7.28
CA ALA A 140 -7.15 17.72 8.33
C ALA A 140 -6.23 17.88 9.54
N ARG A 141 -5.53 16.82 9.95
CA ARG A 141 -4.54 16.86 11.03
C ARG A 141 -3.32 17.74 10.70
N ALA A 142 -2.96 17.84 9.42
CA ALA A 142 -1.80 18.56 8.92
C ALA A 142 -2.12 19.95 8.33
N ASP A 143 -3.39 20.38 8.39
CA ASP A 143 -3.86 21.63 7.78
C ASP A 143 -3.61 21.70 6.26
N LEU A 144 -3.83 20.57 5.56
CA LEU A 144 -3.77 20.48 4.10
C LEU A 144 -5.16 20.41 3.49
N SER A 145 -5.37 21.09 2.37
CA SER A 145 -6.55 20.88 1.52
C SER A 145 -6.51 19.50 0.87
N CYS A 146 -7.59 18.73 0.99
CA CYS A 146 -7.68 17.36 0.46
C CYS A 146 -8.71 17.29 -0.67
N ASN A 147 -8.27 17.13 -1.91
CA ASN A 147 -9.15 16.96 -3.07
C ASN A 147 -9.20 15.49 -3.49
N LEU A 148 -10.38 14.89 -3.41
CA LEU A 148 -10.62 13.47 -3.68
C LEU A 148 -11.48 13.30 -4.92
N ILE A 149 -10.95 12.56 -5.88
CA ILE A 149 -11.68 12.16 -7.08
C ILE A 149 -12.27 10.77 -6.81
N VAL A 150 -13.58 10.67 -6.80
CA VAL A 150 -14.31 9.42 -6.56
C VAL A 150 -15.09 9.01 -7.82
N PRO A 151 -15.10 7.73 -8.21
CA PRO A 151 -16.01 7.29 -9.24
C PRO A 151 -17.42 7.18 -8.69
N ARG A 152 -18.41 7.07 -9.58
CA ARG A 152 -19.84 6.95 -9.23
C ARG A 152 -20.15 5.87 -8.18
N ALA A 153 -19.41 4.77 -8.21
CA ALA A 153 -19.54 3.68 -7.26
C ALA A 153 -18.50 3.82 -6.13
N VAL A 154 -18.92 4.41 -5.00
CA VAL A 154 -18.11 4.65 -3.80
C VAL A 154 -18.72 3.96 -2.57
N ASP A 155 -17.88 3.56 -1.61
CA ASP A 155 -18.35 3.11 -0.30
C ASP A 155 -18.94 4.29 0.49
N MET A 156 -20.26 4.23 0.79
CA MET A 156 -20.97 5.34 1.43
C MET A 156 -20.47 5.65 2.86
N GLY A 157 -20.00 4.63 3.59
CA GLY A 157 -19.42 4.83 4.92
C GLY A 157 -18.10 5.59 4.83
N LYS A 158 -17.27 5.28 3.82
CA LYS A 158 -16.02 5.99 3.57
C LYS A 158 -16.24 7.37 2.98
N LEU A 159 -17.24 7.56 2.12
CA LEU A 159 -17.64 8.89 1.66
C LEU A 159 -18.05 9.79 2.84
N ALA A 160 -18.84 9.26 3.79
CA ALA A 160 -19.21 10.00 4.99
C ALA A 160 -17.98 10.39 5.83
N GLN A 161 -16.97 9.52 5.97
CA GLN A 161 -15.71 9.86 6.63
C GLN A 161 -14.96 10.98 5.90
N MET A 162 -14.87 10.92 4.56
CA MET A 162 -14.22 11.98 3.76
C MET A 162 -14.87 13.35 3.99
N ILE A 163 -16.21 13.40 3.96
CA ILE A 163 -16.98 14.63 4.22
C ILE A 163 -16.76 15.12 5.66
N ALA A 164 -16.76 14.21 6.63
CA ALA A 164 -16.58 14.57 8.03
C ALA A 164 -15.20 15.17 8.33
N TYR A 165 -14.19 14.84 7.53
CA TYR A 165 -12.84 15.41 7.61
C TYR A 165 -12.61 16.58 6.63
N ASP A 166 -13.68 17.17 6.10
CA ASP A 166 -13.66 18.37 5.25
C ASP A 166 -12.88 18.20 3.93
N ALA A 167 -12.93 16.99 3.35
CA ALA A 167 -12.40 16.79 2.00
C ALA A 167 -13.29 17.43 0.93
N SER A 168 -12.66 18.05 -0.07
CA SER A 168 -13.29 18.43 -1.33
C SER A 168 -13.44 17.18 -2.20
N ILE A 169 -14.67 16.86 -2.61
CA ILE A 169 -14.97 15.61 -3.32
C ILE A 169 -15.54 15.93 -4.69
N GLU A 170 -14.89 15.41 -5.73
CA GLU A 170 -15.33 15.48 -7.12
C GLU A 170 -15.69 14.07 -7.60
N GLU A 171 -16.93 13.89 -8.06
CA GLU A 171 -17.34 12.66 -8.73
C GLU A 171 -16.87 12.69 -10.20
N HIS A 172 -16.07 11.70 -10.61
CA HIS A 172 -15.57 11.57 -11.99
C HIS A 172 -15.45 10.11 -12.42
N GLY A 173 -16.11 9.79 -13.55
CA GLY A 173 -16.03 8.49 -14.21
C GLY A 173 -16.85 7.38 -13.55
N GLU A 174 -17.01 6.28 -14.28
CA GLU A 174 -17.76 5.10 -13.81
C GLU A 174 -16.85 4.09 -13.07
N SER A 175 -15.53 4.21 -13.25
CA SER A 175 -14.53 3.29 -12.70
C SER A 175 -13.40 4.02 -11.95
N ILE A 176 -12.75 3.30 -11.03
CA ILE A 176 -11.55 3.81 -10.35
C ILE A 176 -10.43 4.14 -11.34
N ASP A 177 -10.33 3.40 -12.44
CA ASP A 177 -9.31 3.62 -13.46
C ASP A 177 -9.45 5.03 -14.09
N GLU A 178 -10.67 5.44 -14.43
CA GLU A 178 -10.97 6.79 -14.95
C GLU A 178 -10.69 7.89 -13.91
N ALA A 179 -11.06 7.66 -12.65
CA ALA A 179 -10.79 8.60 -11.57
C ALA A 179 -9.28 8.81 -11.36
N VAL A 180 -8.46 7.75 -11.48
CA VAL A 180 -6.98 7.82 -11.39
C VAL A 180 -6.41 8.65 -12.55
N GLU A 181 -6.86 8.43 -13.78
CA GLU A 181 -6.43 9.20 -14.95
C GLU A 181 -6.74 10.70 -14.79
N HIS A 182 -7.93 11.02 -14.26
CA HIS A 182 -8.34 12.40 -13.99
C HIS A 182 -7.53 13.04 -12.84
N ALA A 183 -7.33 12.33 -11.72
CA ALA A 183 -6.52 12.82 -10.60
C ALA A 183 -5.07 13.07 -11.02
N GLU A 184 -4.50 12.21 -11.88
CA GLU A 184 -3.14 12.41 -12.43
C GLU A 184 -3.07 13.70 -13.27
N ARG A 185 -4.07 13.92 -14.12
CA ARG A 185 -4.16 15.13 -14.95
C ARG A 185 -4.29 16.39 -14.08
N LEU A 186 -5.18 16.40 -13.10
CA LEU A 186 -5.35 17.53 -12.18
C LEU A 186 -4.05 17.84 -11.43
N GLY A 187 -3.35 16.82 -10.92
CA GLY A 187 -2.06 17.03 -10.25
C GLY A 187 -1.03 17.73 -11.15
N ARG A 188 -1.00 17.40 -12.45
CA ARG A 188 -0.11 18.07 -13.42
C ARG A 188 -0.53 19.50 -13.74
N GLU A 189 -1.83 19.76 -13.85
CA GLU A 189 -2.37 21.07 -14.25
C GLU A 189 -2.34 22.08 -13.08
N THR A 190 -2.61 21.62 -11.86
CA THR A 190 -2.71 22.46 -10.65
C THR A 190 -1.41 22.55 -9.87
N GLY A 191 -0.51 21.58 -10.03
CA GLY A 191 0.66 21.43 -9.17
C GLY A 191 0.33 20.89 -7.77
N TRP A 192 -0.87 20.36 -7.53
CA TRP A 192 -1.21 19.70 -6.26
C TRP A 192 -0.43 18.40 -6.07
N TYR A 193 -0.15 18.07 -4.81
CA TYR A 193 0.59 16.85 -4.49
C TYR A 193 -0.22 15.60 -4.85
N GLN A 194 0.36 14.72 -5.66
CA GLN A 194 -0.28 13.49 -6.10
C GLN A 194 -0.22 12.40 -5.02
N ALA A 195 -1.36 12.14 -4.36
CA ALA A 195 -1.50 11.20 -3.26
C ALA A 195 -2.23 9.90 -3.63
N THR A 196 -2.61 9.69 -4.90
CA THR A 196 -3.16 8.41 -5.37
C THR A 196 -2.16 7.27 -5.14
N PHE A 197 -2.62 6.18 -4.53
CA PHE A 197 -1.75 5.05 -4.17
C PHE A 197 -1.00 4.47 -5.37
N GLU A 198 -1.68 4.23 -6.49
CA GLU A 198 -1.12 3.70 -7.73
C GLU A 198 -0.08 4.63 -8.40
N LEU A 199 -0.07 5.91 -8.01
CA LEU A 199 0.83 6.93 -8.56
C LEU A 199 1.94 7.35 -7.59
N ASN A 200 1.90 6.87 -6.34
CA ASN A 200 2.79 7.29 -5.27
C ASN A 200 3.50 6.07 -4.60
N PRO A 201 4.83 5.93 -4.76
CA PRO A 201 5.58 4.77 -4.28
C PRO A 201 5.64 4.69 -2.74
N LEU A 202 5.38 5.79 -2.02
CA LEU A 202 5.34 5.80 -0.56
C LEU A 202 4.26 4.86 -0.01
N GLY A 203 3.20 4.58 -0.78
CA GLY A 203 2.16 3.63 -0.38
C GLY A 203 2.72 2.23 -0.10
N ILE A 204 3.62 1.73 -0.96
CA ILE A 204 4.26 0.42 -0.78
C ILE A 204 5.17 0.43 0.45
N GLU A 205 5.97 1.49 0.61
CA GLU A 205 6.86 1.65 1.78
C GLU A 205 6.09 1.71 3.08
N ALA A 206 4.92 2.34 3.10
CA ALA A 206 4.07 2.37 4.28
C ALA A 206 3.51 0.98 4.60
N LEU A 207 2.99 0.26 3.61
CA LEU A 207 2.33 -1.03 3.85
C LEU A 207 3.30 -2.16 4.19
N LYS A 208 4.57 -2.08 3.80
CA LYS A 208 5.55 -3.11 4.18
C LYS A 208 5.76 -3.18 5.70
N THR A 209 5.45 -2.10 6.43
CA THR A 209 5.54 -2.07 7.90
C THR A 209 4.63 -3.08 8.58
N ILE A 210 3.55 -3.52 7.90
CA ILE A 210 2.69 -4.60 8.39
C ILE A 210 3.49 -5.90 8.54
N ALA A 211 4.38 -6.21 7.60
CA ALA A 211 5.25 -7.38 7.69
C ALA A 211 6.25 -7.28 8.86
N PHE A 212 6.76 -6.07 9.13
CA PHE A 212 7.64 -5.83 10.27
C PHE A 212 6.90 -6.05 11.60
N GLU A 213 5.66 -5.59 11.72
CA GLU A 213 4.83 -5.83 12.91
C GLU A 213 4.51 -7.31 13.10
N ILE A 214 4.12 -8.01 12.02
CA ILE A 214 3.88 -9.46 12.09
C ILE A 214 5.13 -10.18 12.61
N TYR A 215 6.30 -9.83 12.07
CA TYR A 215 7.57 -10.41 12.51
C TYR A 215 7.89 -10.12 13.98
N GLU A 216 7.71 -8.88 14.45
CA GLU A 216 7.95 -8.56 15.87
C GLU A 216 6.93 -9.22 16.81
N GLN A 217 5.72 -9.49 16.34
CA GLN A 217 4.65 -10.08 17.15
C GLN A 217 4.75 -11.61 17.24
N ILE A 218 5.07 -12.32 16.15
CA ILE A 218 5.06 -13.80 16.10
C ILE A 218 6.24 -14.44 15.36
N GLY A 219 7.22 -13.66 14.89
CA GLY A 219 8.27 -14.13 13.99
C GLY A 219 7.78 -14.33 12.56
N ILE A 220 8.52 -15.09 11.75
CA ILE A 220 8.13 -15.39 10.36
C ILE A 220 7.07 -16.50 10.35
N PRO A 221 5.82 -16.24 9.91
CA PRO A 221 4.81 -17.28 9.78
C PRO A 221 5.12 -18.19 8.58
N GLY A 222 4.53 -19.39 8.55
CA GLY A 222 4.65 -20.26 7.37
C GLY A 222 3.93 -19.70 6.14
N TRP A 223 2.80 -19.02 6.36
CA TRP A 223 1.95 -18.45 5.31
C TRP A 223 1.41 -17.09 5.71
N VAL A 224 1.24 -16.19 4.73
CA VAL A 224 0.52 -14.92 4.87
C VAL A 224 -0.53 -14.82 3.77
N VAL A 225 -1.78 -14.62 4.16
CA VAL A 225 -2.91 -14.45 3.22
C VAL A 225 -3.24 -12.97 3.12
N ALA A 226 -3.33 -12.44 1.90
CA ALA A 226 -3.68 -11.05 1.66
C ALA A 226 -4.66 -10.89 0.48
N PRO A 227 -5.73 -10.08 0.64
CA PRO A 227 -6.59 -9.73 -0.47
C PRO A 227 -5.86 -8.81 -1.46
N MET A 228 -6.19 -8.94 -2.75
CA MET A 228 -5.54 -8.21 -3.84
C MET A 228 -6.57 -7.41 -4.65
N GLY A 229 -6.51 -6.09 -4.55
CA GLY A 229 -7.09 -5.18 -5.53
C GLY A 229 -6.07 -4.89 -6.62
N SER A 230 -5.34 -3.77 -6.48
CA SER A 230 -4.27 -3.40 -7.41
C SER A 230 -3.00 -4.25 -7.31
N GLY A 231 -2.90 -5.17 -6.34
CA GLY A 231 -1.71 -6.00 -6.07
C GLY A 231 -0.69 -5.36 -5.10
N GLY A 232 -0.87 -4.09 -4.73
CA GLY A 232 0.13 -3.36 -3.95
C GLY A 232 0.33 -3.89 -2.53
N THR A 233 -0.73 -4.32 -1.83
CA THR A 233 -0.62 -4.80 -0.45
C THR A 233 0.20 -6.09 -0.35
N ILE A 234 -0.07 -7.09 -1.20
CA ILE A 234 0.69 -8.35 -1.16
C ILE A 234 2.15 -8.13 -1.53
N TYR A 235 2.41 -7.23 -2.50
CA TYR A 235 3.76 -6.86 -2.87
C TYR A 235 4.50 -6.12 -1.73
N ALA A 236 3.83 -5.21 -1.04
CA ALA A 236 4.41 -4.51 0.11
C ALA A 236 4.75 -5.47 1.26
N LEU A 237 3.87 -6.44 1.54
CA LEU A 237 4.17 -7.50 2.51
C LEU A 237 5.41 -8.29 2.10
N TRP A 238 5.47 -8.72 0.84
CA TRP A 238 6.64 -9.43 0.30
C TRP A 238 7.93 -8.62 0.46
N LYS A 239 7.90 -7.35 0.07
CA LYS A 239 9.02 -6.42 0.23
C LYS A 239 9.48 -6.33 1.68
N GLY A 240 8.55 -6.18 2.62
CA GLY A 240 8.87 -6.11 4.05
C GLY A 240 9.54 -7.40 4.55
N PHE A 241 9.02 -8.57 4.19
CA PHE A 241 9.67 -9.84 4.56
C PHE A 241 11.04 -10.03 3.89
N LYS A 242 11.21 -9.64 2.62
CA LYS A 242 12.52 -9.64 1.96
C LYS A 242 13.51 -8.73 2.68
N GLU A 243 13.11 -7.53 3.07
CA GLU A 243 13.97 -6.60 3.79
C GLU A 243 14.34 -7.10 5.19
N LEU A 244 13.41 -7.76 5.91
CA LEU A 244 13.73 -8.44 7.17
C LEU A 244 14.82 -9.50 6.96
N ARG A 245 14.70 -10.32 5.91
CA ARG A 245 15.71 -11.33 5.57
C ARG A 245 17.06 -10.69 5.20
N THR A 246 17.07 -9.72 4.30
CA THR A 246 18.30 -9.00 3.90
C THR A 246 18.98 -8.30 5.07
N SER A 247 18.19 -7.84 6.04
CA SER A 247 18.71 -7.21 7.26
C SER A 247 19.32 -8.19 8.27
N GLY A 248 19.22 -9.50 8.03
CA GLY A 248 19.70 -10.54 8.95
C GLY A 248 18.82 -10.76 10.18
N ARG A 249 17.58 -10.22 10.19
CA ARG A 249 16.61 -10.45 11.27
C ARG A 249 15.87 -11.77 11.14
N ALA A 250 15.73 -12.25 9.91
CA ALA A 250 15.02 -13.48 9.60
C ALA A 250 15.85 -14.33 8.65
N ASP A 251 15.86 -15.64 8.88
CA ASP A 251 16.57 -16.59 8.00
C ASP A 251 15.73 -16.99 6.78
N SER A 252 14.43 -16.70 6.80
CA SER A 252 13.46 -17.09 5.77
C SER A 252 12.36 -16.04 5.58
N THR A 253 11.52 -16.27 4.58
CA THR A 253 10.33 -15.46 4.27
C THR A 253 9.10 -16.37 4.26
N PRO A 254 7.90 -15.84 4.55
CA PRO A 254 6.68 -16.64 4.46
C PRO A 254 6.33 -16.95 3.00
N ARG A 255 5.54 -17.99 2.79
CA ARG A 255 4.82 -18.19 1.53
C ARG A 255 3.60 -17.27 1.49
N LEU A 256 3.27 -16.70 0.34
CA LEU A 256 2.15 -15.76 0.22
C LEU A 256 0.92 -16.43 -0.43
N ILE A 257 -0.27 -16.09 0.04
CA ILE A 257 -1.53 -16.43 -0.62
C ILE A 257 -2.24 -15.14 -1.01
N GLY A 258 -2.36 -14.91 -2.31
CA GLY A 258 -3.11 -13.80 -2.87
C GLY A 258 -4.55 -14.19 -3.12
N VAL A 259 -5.50 -13.39 -2.62
CA VAL A 259 -6.94 -13.65 -2.81
C VAL A 259 -7.58 -12.53 -3.62
N GLN A 260 -8.27 -12.87 -4.71
CA GLN A 260 -9.16 -11.95 -5.41
C GLN A 260 -10.59 -12.46 -5.32
N ALA A 261 -11.57 -11.68 -5.79
CA ALA A 261 -12.93 -12.19 -5.91
C ALA A 261 -13.08 -12.89 -7.27
N GLU A 262 -13.78 -14.02 -7.31
CA GLU A 262 -14.09 -14.78 -8.53
C GLU A 262 -14.54 -13.90 -9.72
N GLY A 263 -15.42 -12.92 -9.49
CA GLY A 263 -15.89 -12.00 -10.55
C GLY A 263 -14.96 -10.82 -10.88
N CYS A 264 -13.75 -10.77 -10.31
CA CYS A 264 -12.74 -9.73 -10.53
C CYS A 264 -11.35 -10.24 -10.10
N SER A 265 -10.78 -11.19 -10.83
CA SER A 265 -9.60 -11.96 -10.46
C SER A 265 -8.40 -11.88 -11.46
N PRO A 266 -8.07 -10.72 -12.05
CA PRO A 266 -7.08 -10.64 -13.14
C PRO A 266 -5.65 -11.10 -12.79
N ILE A 267 -5.24 -10.97 -11.52
CA ILE A 267 -3.93 -11.45 -11.03
C ILE A 267 -4.00 -12.96 -10.76
N VAL A 268 -5.07 -13.45 -10.15
CA VAL A 268 -5.24 -14.88 -9.87
C VAL A 268 -5.29 -15.68 -11.17
N GLU A 269 -6.07 -15.22 -12.15
CA GLU A 269 -6.16 -15.87 -13.46
C GLU A 269 -4.81 -15.89 -14.19
N ALA A 270 -4.07 -14.78 -14.14
CA ALA A 270 -2.72 -14.73 -14.70
C ALA A 270 -1.77 -15.71 -14.00
N PHE A 271 -1.81 -15.78 -12.66
CA PHE A 271 -0.99 -16.71 -11.89
C PHE A 271 -1.29 -18.18 -12.24
N LEU A 272 -2.57 -18.55 -12.35
CA LEU A 272 -2.98 -19.91 -12.67
C LEU A 272 -2.64 -20.32 -14.12
N ARG A 273 -2.54 -19.36 -15.02
CA ARG A 273 -2.14 -19.56 -16.43
C ARG A 273 -0.64 -19.41 -16.68
N ASP A 274 0.12 -19.15 -15.63
CA ASP A 274 1.55 -18.85 -15.67
C ASP A 274 1.93 -17.66 -16.59
N GLU A 275 1.09 -16.63 -16.59
CA GLU A 275 1.33 -15.39 -17.34
C GLU A 275 2.18 -14.40 -16.52
N ASP A 276 3.02 -13.61 -17.18
CA ASP A 276 3.86 -12.60 -16.50
C ASP A 276 3.14 -11.28 -16.22
N ARG A 277 1.93 -11.12 -16.77
CA ARG A 277 1.12 -9.92 -16.62
C ARG A 277 -0.30 -10.26 -16.19
N PRO A 278 -0.94 -9.39 -15.39
CA PRO A 278 -2.35 -9.52 -15.09
C PRO A 278 -3.19 -9.55 -16.36
N LEU A 279 -4.23 -10.38 -16.36
CA LEU A 279 -5.17 -10.38 -17.48
C LEU A 279 -5.98 -9.09 -17.49
N GLU A 280 -6.33 -8.62 -18.68
CA GLU A 280 -7.32 -7.56 -18.82
C GLU A 280 -8.72 -8.15 -18.69
N ILE A 281 -9.55 -7.57 -17.81
CA ILE A 281 -10.95 -7.96 -17.65
C ILE A 281 -11.88 -6.82 -18.08
N GLU A 282 -12.87 -7.15 -18.89
CA GLU A 282 -13.85 -6.18 -19.41
C GLU A 282 -14.84 -5.75 -18.33
N GLU A 283 -15.28 -6.67 -17.47
CA GLU A 283 -16.20 -6.39 -16.39
C GLU A 283 -15.65 -6.91 -15.06
N ALA A 284 -15.88 -6.12 -14.00
CA ALA A 284 -15.52 -6.49 -12.64
C ALA A 284 -16.78 -6.52 -11.76
N ARG A 285 -17.12 -7.69 -11.23
CA ARG A 285 -18.32 -7.92 -10.42
C ARG A 285 -17.93 -8.47 -9.05
N THR A 286 -18.09 -7.66 -8.00
CA THR A 286 -17.90 -8.12 -6.62
C THR A 286 -18.58 -7.15 -5.65
N ARG A 287 -19.02 -7.67 -4.50
CA ARG A 287 -19.45 -6.84 -3.36
C ARG A 287 -18.27 -6.23 -2.61
N ALA A 288 -17.07 -6.81 -2.74
CA ALA A 288 -15.85 -6.32 -2.13
C ALA A 288 -15.24 -5.18 -2.96
N LEU A 289 -15.84 -3.98 -2.86
CA LEU A 289 -15.48 -2.81 -3.68
C LEU A 289 -13.99 -2.46 -3.61
N ALA A 290 -13.35 -2.64 -2.46
CA ALA A 290 -11.93 -2.34 -2.24
C ALA A 290 -10.96 -3.19 -3.09
N ILE A 291 -11.42 -4.33 -3.63
CA ILE A 291 -10.63 -5.21 -4.51
C ILE A 291 -11.21 -5.29 -5.93
N ARG A 292 -12.20 -4.44 -6.27
CA ARG A 292 -12.79 -4.36 -7.61
C ARG A 292 -11.90 -3.53 -8.53
N VAL A 293 -10.78 -4.09 -8.97
CA VAL A 293 -9.77 -3.43 -9.81
C VAL A 293 -9.56 -4.22 -11.10
N ARG A 294 -9.89 -3.60 -12.24
CA ARG A 294 -9.79 -4.22 -13.56
C ARG A 294 -8.36 -4.26 -14.08
N ARG A 295 -7.62 -3.16 -13.89
CA ARG A 295 -6.23 -3.00 -14.34
C ARG A 295 -5.30 -2.84 -13.13
N PRO A 296 -4.88 -3.95 -12.49
CA PRO A 296 -4.09 -3.87 -11.27
C PRO A 296 -2.70 -3.28 -11.52
N ALA A 297 -2.48 -2.03 -11.09
CA ALA A 297 -1.24 -1.29 -11.33
C ALA A 297 0.04 -1.96 -10.79
N TYR A 298 -0.09 -2.79 -9.75
CA TYR A 298 1.00 -3.56 -9.14
C TYR A 298 0.88 -5.05 -9.43
N GLY A 299 0.10 -5.46 -10.42
CA GLY A 299 -0.19 -6.87 -10.66
C GLY A 299 1.04 -7.67 -11.14
N GLU A 300 1.91 -7.11 -11.98
CA GLU A 300 3.18 -7.76 -12.38
C GLU A 300 4.04 -8.10 -11.15
N VAL A 301 4.19 -7.14 -10.23
CA VAL A 301 5.01 -7.31 -9.03
C VAL A 301 4.32 -8.18 -7.96
N ALA A 302 2.98 -8.25 -7.98
CA ALA A 302 2.23 -9.21 -7.17
C ALA A 302 2.43 -10.66 -7.67
N LEU A 303 2.44 -10.88 -8.99
CA LEU A 303 2.75 -12.20 -9.59
C LEU A 303 4.18 -12.64 -9.21
N GLU A 304 5.15 -11.74 -9.32
CA GLU A 304 6.52 -11.96 -8.86
C GLU A 304 6.54 -12.35 -7.37
N ALA A 305 5.88 -11.59 -6.50
CA ALA A 305 5.84 -11.89 -5.07
C ALA A 305 5.24 -13.28 -4.76
N LEU A 306 4.17 -13.66 -5.46
CA LEU A 306 3.55 -14.97 -5.32
C LEU A 306 4.51 -16.09 -5.76
N ARG A 307 5.20 -15.93 -6.89
CA ARG A 307 6.16 -16.91 -7.41
C ARG A 307 7.41 -17.01 -6.54
N GLU A 308 8.06 -15.90 -6.22
CA GLU A 308 9.29 -15.85 -5.43
C GLU A 308 9.08 -16.40 -4.01
N SER A 309 7.90 -16.20 -3.43
CA SER A 309 7.56 -16.75 -2.12
C SER A 309 7.18 -18.23 -2.15
N GLY A 310 7.09 -18.87 -3.33
CA GLY A 310 6.54 -20.21 -3.48
C GLY A 310 5.07 -20.29 -3.06
N GLY A 311 4.34 -19.20 -3.24
CA GLY A 311 2.97 -18.97 -2.79
C GLY A 311 1.88 -19.58 -3.68
N ALA A 312 0.65 -19.08 -3.51
CA ALA A 312 -0.52 -19.48 -4.29
C ALA A 312 -1.47 -18.29 -4.51
N ALA A 313 -2.34 -18.39 -5.51
CA ALA A 313 -3.40 -17.42 -5.78
C ALA A 313 -4.77 -18.12 -5.79
N VAL A 314 -5.78 -17.50 -5.18
CA VAL A 314 -7.12 -18.09 -5.01
C VAL A 314 -8.21 -17.05 -5.34
N PRO A 315 -9.27 -17.42 -6.09
CA PRO A 315 -10.42 -16.55 -6.37
C PRO A 315 -11.43 -16.46 -5.21
#